data_AF-A0A0L7RKL7-F1
#
_entry.id   AF-A0A0L7RKL7-F1
#
_cell.length_a   1.000
_cell.length_b   1.000
_cell.length_c   1.000
_cell.angle_alpha   90.00
_cell.angle_beta   90.00
_cell.angle_gamma   90.00
#
_symmetry.space_group_name_H-M   'P 1'
#
loop_
_entity.id
_entity.type
_entity.pdbx_description
1 polymer ?
#
loop_
_entity_poly.entity_id
_entity_poly.type
_entity_poly.pdbx_seq_one_letter_code
_entity_poly.pdbx_strand_id
1 'polypeptide(L)' 'PYSPDLSPTDYHFFKHLNHFLNEKTFMNQETVENAFKQFIVTRHSNFYKNGIQKLLTNWKKCVECNGSYFD' A
#
# COMPACT_ATOMS: atom_id res chain seq x y z
N PRO A 1 7.82 -16.72 -1.89
CA PRO A 1 8.57 -16.00 -0.81
C PRO A 1 9.17 -14.72 -1.41
N TYR A 2 9.28 -13.63 -0.65
CA TYR A 2 9.77 -12.33 -1.14
C TYR A 2 8.94 -11.74 -2.29
N SER A 3 7.63 -11.53 -2.11
CA SER A 3 6.76 -10.99 -3.18
C SER A 3 5.94 -9.78 -2.72
N PRO A 4 6.58 -8.61 -2.46
CA PRO A 4 5.87 -7.39 -2.07
C PRO A 4 4.89 -6.89 -3.14
N ASP A 5 5.20 -7.15 -4.41
CA ASP A 5 4.36 -6.95 -5.60
C ASP A 5 3.03 -7.72 -5.55
N LEU A 6 2.96 -8.80 -4.76
CA LEU A 6 1.76 -9.59 -4.52
C LEU A 6 1.05 -9.30 -3.19
N SER A 7 1.62 -8.44 -2.34
CA SER A 7 1.06 -8.07 -1.04
C SER A 7 0.29 -6.75 -1.13
N PRO A 8 -1.05 -6.73 -1.00
CA PRO A 8 -1.84 -5.49 -1.07
C PRO A 8 -1.42 -4.45 -0.03
N THR A 9 -0.94 -4.91 1.12
CA THR A 9 -0.40 -4.02 2.16
C THR A 9 0.83 -3.28 1.65
N ASP A 10 1.74 -3.95 0.94
CA ASP A 10 2.98 -3.35 0.46
C ASP A 10 2.75 -2.50 -0.80
N TYR A 11 2.21 -3.10 -1.87
CA TYR A 11 2.08 -2.40 -3.17
C TYR A 11 1.01 -1.30 -3.18
N HIS A 12 0.04 -1.33 -2.26
CA HIS A 12 -1.07 -0.38 -2.23
C HIS A 12 -1.10 0.44 -0.94
N PHE A 13 -1.32 -0.19 0.22
CA PHE A 13 -1.55 0.55 1.47
C PHE A 13 -0.31 1.38 1.87
N PHE A 14 0.85 0.72 2.04
CA PHE A 14 2.09 1.39 2.42
C PHE A 14 2.62 2.31 1.34
N LYS A 15 2.45 1.97 0.06
CA LYS A 15 2.78 2.91 -1.03
C LYS A 15 2.08 4.27 -0.87
N HIS A 16 0.78 4.28 -0.57
CA HIS A 16 0.04 5.53 -0.37
C HIS A 16 0.30 6.15 1.01
N LEU A 17 0.54 5.34 2.04
CA LEU A 17 0.92 5.85 3.36
C LEU A 17 2.25 6.59 3.28
N ASN A 18 3.27 6.00 2.66
CA ASN A 18 4.58 6.62 2.46
C ASN A 18 4.46 7.95 1.71
N HIS A 19 3.61 8.00 0.67
CA HIS A 19 3.34 9.27 -0.02
C HIS A 19 2.66 10.31 0.88
N PHE A 20 1.70 9.89 1.71
CA PHE A 20 1.04 10.79 2.68
C PHE A 20 1.97 11.28 3.79
N LEU A 21 2.94 10.45 4.17
CA LEU A 21 3.95 10.77 5.18
C LEU A 21 5.14 11.54 4.63
N ASN A 22 5.29 11.59 3.30
CA ASN A 22 6.41 12.25 2.67
C ASN A 22 6.51 13.70 3.13
N GLU A 23 7.72 14.16 3.42
CA GLU A 23 8.03 15.52 3.89
C GLU A 23 7.43 15.92 5.25
N LYS A 24 6.85 14.98 6.01
CA LYS A 24 6.37 15.24 7.38
C LYS A 24 7.42 14.89 8.41
N THR A 25 7.66 15.81 9.34
CA THR A 25 8.48 15.57 10.54
C THR A 25 7.57 15.48 11.76
N PHE A 26 7.76 14.44 12.57
CA PHE A 26 6.97 14.19 13.77
C PHE A 26 7.86 14.35 15.01
N MET A 27 7.35 15.01 16.05
CA MET A 27 8.13 15.33 17.25
C MET A 27 8.02 14.25 18.34
N ASN A 28 7.01 13.38 18.25
CA ASN A 28 6.76 12.31 19.21
C ASN A 28 5.87 11.21 18.60
N GLN A 29 5.75 10.08 19.30
CA GLN A 29 4.93 8.93 18.88
C GLN A 29 3.45 9.29 18.70
N GLU A 30 2.88 10.11 19.58
CA GLU A 30 1.46 10.49 19.50
C GLU A 30 1.14 11.20 18.16
N THR A 31 2.01 12.09 17.71
CA THR A 31 1.85 12.78 16.41
C THR A 31 1.92 11.81 15.22
N VAL A 32 2.72 10.74 15.31
CA VAL A 32 2.79 9.68 14.29
C VAL A 32 1.49 8.86 14.28
N GLU A 33 1.03 8.43 15.45
CA GLU A 33 -0.21 7.64 15.58
C GLU A 33 -1.43 8.42 15.07
N ASN A 34 -1.50 9.72 15.38
CA ASN A 34 -2.58 10.58 14.91
C ASN A 34 -2.54 10.77 13.40
N ALA A 35 -1.35 10.93 12.80
CA ALA A 35 -1.21 11.00 11.34
C ALA A 35 -1.65 9.68 10.66
N PHE A 36 -1.32 8.53 11.24
CA PHE A 36 -1.76 7.23 10.74
C PHE A 36 -3.28 7.06 10.85
N LYS A 37 -3.89 7.44 11.98
CA LYS A 37 -5.36 7.45 12.14
C LYS A 37 -6.02 8.36 11.11
N GLN A 38 -5.51 9.57 10.91
CA GLN A 38 -6.02 10.50 9.89
C GLN A 38 -5.91 9.91 8.48
N PHE A 39 -4.79 9.25 8.16
CA PHE A 39 -4.64 8.56 6.88
C PHE A 39 -5.74 7.53 6.68
N ILE A 40 -6.04 6.67 7.66
CA ILE A 40 -7.08 5.64 7.54
C ILE A 40 -8.48 6.27 7.39
N VAL A 41 -8.84 7.20 8.26
CA VAL A 41 -10.20 7.77 8.31
C VAL A 41 -10.54 8.57 7.04
N THR A 42 -9.53 9.12 6.36
CA THR A 42 -9.72 9.87 5.10
C THR A 42 -9.80 8.97 3.86
N ARG A 43 -9.63 7.65 3.97
CA ARG A 43 -9.71 6.73 2.83
C ARG A 43 -11.13 6.21 2.66
N HIS A 44 -11.70 6.48 1.49
CA HIS A 44 -12.98 5.90 1.10
C HIS A 44 -12.87 4.36 0.98
N SER A 45 -13.97 3.63 1.20
CA SER A 45 -14.00 2.16 1.09
C SER A 45 -13.44 1.62 -0.23
N ASN A 46 -13.66 2.36 -1.33
CA ASN A 46 -13.11 2.06 -2.65
C ASN A 46 -11.57 2.00 -2.68
N PHE A 47 -10.86 2.71 -1.80
CA PHE A 47 -9.40 2.62 -1.71
C PHE A 47 -8.97 1.18 -1.44
N TYR A 48 -9.49 0.59 -0.36
CA TYR A 48 -9.20 -0.79 0.02
C TYR A 48 -9.67 -1.79 -1.03
N LYS A 49 -10.88 -1.58 -1.57
CA LYS A 49 -11.42 -2.42 -2.65
C LYS A 49 -10.49 -2.43 -3.87
N ASN A 50 -10.02 -1.27 -4.31
CA ASN A 50 -9.12 -1.15 -5.45
C ASN A 50 -7.77 -1.84 -5.19
N GLY A 51 -7.24 -1.70 -3.97
CA GLY A 51 -6.02 -2.41 -3.54
C GLY A 51 -6.16 -3.92 -3.68
N ILE A 52 -7.26 -4.50 -3.18
CA ILE A 52 -7.53 -5.94 -3.29
C ILE A 52 -7.83 -6.37 -4.73
N GLN A 53 -8.62 -5.60 -5.49
CA GLN A 53 -8.96 -5.95 -6.87
C GLN A 53 -7.74 -5.96 -7.80
N LYS A 54 -6.72 -5.13 -7.51
CA LYS A 54 -5.45 -5.12 -8.25
C LYS A 54 -4.70 -6.46 -8.15
N LEU A 55 -4.98 -7.29 -7.14
CA LEU A 55 -4.34 -8.59 -6.95
C LEU A 55 -4.53 -9.53 -8.15
N LEU A 56 -5.72 -9.50 -8.78
CA LEU A 56 -6.01 -10.30 -9.97
C LEU A 56 -5.05 -9.96 -11.13
N THR A 57 -4.82 -8.67 -11.34
CA THR A 57 -3.89 -8.19 -12.38
C THR A 57 -2.44 -8.54 -12.03
N ASN A 58 -2.06 -8.40 -10.76
CA ASN A 58 -0.70 -8.72 -10.31
C ASN A 58 -0.42 -10.23 -10.41
N TRP A 59 -1.38 -11.10 -10.08
CA TRP A 59 -1.23 -12.55 -10.29
C TRP A 59 -1.04 -12.90 -11.76
N LYS A 60 -1.82 -12.27 -12.64
CA LYS A 60 -1.67 -12.48 -14.08
C LYS A 60 -0.25 -12.08 -14.55
N LYS A 61 0.24 -10.92 -14.13
CA LYS A 61 1.61 -10.48 -14.43
C LYS A 61 2.67 -11.42 -13.88
N CYS A 62 2.49 -11.93 -12.66
CA CYS A 62 3.40 -12.90 -12.06
C CYS A 62 3.56 -14.15 -12.94
N VAL A 63 2.45 -14.67 -13.47
CA VAL A 63 2.46 -15.82 -14.38
C VAL A 63 3.11 -15.45 -15.71
N GLU A 64 2.75 -14.31 -16.31
CA GLU A 64 3.32 -13.82 -17.58
C GLU A 64 4.84 -13.57 -17.48
N CYS A 65 5.32 -13.18 -16.30
CA CYS A 65 6.74 -12.96 -15.99
C CYS A 65 7.46 -14.20 -15.47
N ASN A 66 6.84 -15.40 -15.53
CA ASN A 66 7.39 -16.66 -15.03
C ASN A 66 7.90 -16.57 -13.58
N GLY A 67 7.18 -15.84 -12.73
CA GLY A 67 7.51 -15.64 -11.32
C GLY A 67 8.58 -14.57 -11.04
N SER A 68 9.07 -13.86 -12.06
CA SER A 68 9.94 -12.69 -11.88
C SER A 68 9.13 -11.50 -11.34
N TYR A 69 9.81 -10.54 -10.70
CA TYR A 69 9.20 -9.28 -10.26
C TYR A 69 8.66 -8.45 -11.43
N PHE A 70 7.63 -7.65 -11.15
CA PHE A 70 7.00 -6.75 -12.11
C PHE A 70 6.50 -5.47 -11.41
N ASP A 71 6.27 -4.42 -12.21
CA ASP A 71 5.67 -3.15 -11.77
C ASP A 71 4.18 -3.01 -12.16
#